data_AF-A0A357TID7-F1
#
_entry.id   AF-A0A357TID7-F1
#
_cell.length_a   1.000
_cell.length_b   1.000
_cell.length_c   1.000
_cell.angle_alpha   90.00
_cell.angle_beta   90.00
_cell.angle_gamma   90.00
#
_symmetry.space_group_name_H-M   'P 1'
#
loop_
_entity.id
_entity.type
_entity.pdbx_description
1 polymer ?
#
loop_
_entity_poly.entity_id
_entity_poly.type
_entity_poly.pdbx_seq_one_letter_code
_entity_poly.pdbx_strand_id
1 'polypeptide(L)'
;MEYTVATFYHFADLSDFEAKQVPIKAFCDGQSVLGTIILAPEGINGTIAGPSAGITATLDFLRADERLAKLPTRLSHTDRKTFHRMRVILRPEIVTLGDPSVNPNEAVGQYVEPKDWNALINDPEVTLIDTRNDYEVEVGTFKGAIDPKTTTFGEWPEYVENNLDPEAHPKIAMFCT
;
A
#
# COMPACT_ATOMS: atom_id res chain seq x y z
N MET A 1 19.64 -15.85 10.52
CA MET A 1 19.79 -14.41 10.83
C MET A 1 18.42 -13.82 10.66
N GLU A 2 17.88 -13.19 11.68
CA GLU A 2 16.52 -12.64 11.64
C GLU A 2 16.53 -11.31 10.85
N TYR A 3 15.70 -11.24 9.82
CA TYR A 3 15.45 -10.04 9.03
C TYR A 3 14.17 -9.38 9.54
N THR A 4 14.20 -8.05 9.61
CA THR A 4 12.99 -7.24 9.76
C THR A 4 12.49 -6.86 8.37
N VAL A 5 11.20 -7.05 8.13
CA VAL A 5 10.48 -6.58 6.94
C VAL A 5 9.65 -5.37 7.36
N ALA A 6 9.72 -4.29 6.58
CA ALA A 6 8.88 -3.12 6.74
C ALA A 6 8.03 -2.93 5.49
N THR A 7 6.71 -2.85 5.68
CA THR A 7 5.75 -2.37 4.67
C THR A 7 5.27 -0.97 5.06
N PHE A 8 5.18 -0.09 4.08
CA PHE A 8 4.73 1.28 4.29
C PHE A 8 4.19 1.88 3.01
N TYR A 9 3.27 2.81 3.16
CA TYR A 9 2.89 3.75 2.12
C TYR A 9 2.48 5.07 2.77
N HIS A 10 2.64 6.16 2.05
CA HIS A 10 2.12 7.46 2.45
C HIS A 10 1.89 8.33 1.24
N PHE A 11 0.68 8.86 1.13
CA PHE A 11 0.36 9.92 0.20
C PHE A 11 0.88 11.25 0.74
N ALA A 12 1.69 11.93 -0.07
CA ALA A 12 2.23 13.24 0.21
C ALA A 12 2.66 13.89 -1.12
N ASP A 13 2.55 15.21 -1.24
CA ASP A 13 3.05 15.94 -2.42
C ASP A 13 4.58 15.88 -2.47
N LEU A 14 5.09 14.96 -3.28
CA LEU A 14 6.50 14.75 -3.57
C LEU A 14 6.84 15.24 -4.98
N SER A 15 6.56 16.50 -5.30
CA SER A 15 7.00 17.13 -6.56
C SER A 15 8.48 16.94 -6.92
N ASP A 16 9.36 16.72 -5.93
CA ASP A 16 10.80 16.43 -6.08
C ASP A 16 11.15 14.93 -6.06
N PHE A 17 10.19 14.02 -6.21
CA PHE A 17 10.36 12.56 -6.05
C PHE A 17 11.49 11.97 -6.91
N GLU A 18 11.70 12.46 -8.13
CA GLU A 18 12.77 11.99 -9.02
C GLU A 18 14.16 12.21 -8.40
N ALA A 19 14.37 13.36 -7.76
CA ALA A 19 15.63 13.71 -7.11
C ALA A 19 15.90 12.83 -5.87
N LYS A 20 14.86 12.26 -5.26
CA LYS A 20 14.97 11.39 -4.08
C LYS A 20 15.43 9.97 -4.40
N GLN A 21 15.29 9.53 -5.65
CA GLN A 21 15.55 8.14 -6.04
C GLN A 21 16.97 7.68 -5.69
N VAL A 22 17.98 8.47 -6.09
CA VAL A 22 19.39 8.12 -5.90
C VAL A 22 19.80 8.15 -4.42
N PRO A 23 19.50 9.22 -3.64
CA PRO A 23 19.80 9.26 -2.21
C PRO A 23 19.14 8.12 -1.42
N ILE A 24 17.86 7.84 -1.64
CA ILE A 24 17.14 6.74 -0.95
C ILE A 24 17.80 5.40 -1.25
N LYS A 25 18.11 5.15 -2.53
CA LYS A 25 18.75 3.88 -2.92
C LYS A 25 20.12 3.73 -2.26
N ALA A 26 20.95 4.77 -2.34
CA ALA A 26 22.30 4.75 -1.76
C ALA A 26 22.25 4.54 -0.23
N PHE A 27 21.30 5.18 0.46
CA PHE A 27 21.10 4.99 1.89
C PHE A 27 20.71 3.53 2.22
N CYS A 28 19.73 2.98 1.50
CA CYS A 28 19.30 1.58 1.69
C CYS A 28 20.45 0.59 1.44
N ASP A 29 21.23 0.79 0.37
CA ASP A 29 22.39 -0.06 0.04
C ASP A 29 23.44 -0.01 1.17
N GLY A 30 23.72 1.18 1.72
CA GLY A 30 24.63 1.36 2.85
C GLY A 30 24.16 0.70 4.15
N GLN A 31 22.84 0.54 4.31
CA GLN A 31 22.23 -0.14 5.46
C GLN A 31 21.99 -1.65 5.25
N SER A 32 22.49 -2.21 4.13
CA SER A 32 22.21 -3.61 3.73
C SER A 32 20.71 -3.94 3.66
N VAL A 33 19.91 -2.96 3.24
CA VAL A 33 18.46 -3.09 3.05
C VAL A 33 18.17 -3.43 1.60
N LEU A 34 17.29 -4.40 1.40
CA LEU A 34 16.83 -4.89 0.10
C LEU A 34 15.32 -4.73 -0.01
N GLY A 35 14.77 -4.78 -1.22
CA GLY A 35 13.33 -4.64 -1.45
C GLY A 35 13.01 -3.65 -2.55
N THR A 36 11.78 -3.15 -2.52
CA THR A 36 11.29 -2.19 -3.50
C THR A 36 10.65 -1.00 -2.81
N ILE A 37 11.05 0.20 -3.23
CA ILE A 37 10.37 1.46 -2.93
C ILE A 37 9.91 2.05 -4.27
N ILE A 38 8.65 2.44 -4.33
CA ILE A 38 8.03 3.18 -5.42
C ILE A 38 7.90 4.63 -4.97
N LEU A 39 8.34 5.55 -5.83
CA LEU A 39 8.18 6.98 -5.67
C LEU A 39 7.35 7.51 -6.82
N ALA A 40 6.40 8.36 -6.49
CA ALA A 40 5.57 9.09 -7.44
C ALA A 40 5.36 10.52 -6.93
N PRO A 41 4.85 11.44 -7.77
CA PRO A 41 4.47 12.79 -7.31
C PRO A 41 3.50 12.75 -6.13
N GLU A 42 2.63 11.73 -6.07
CA GLU A 42 1.61 11.57 -5.02
C GLU A 42 2.11 10.92 -3.72
N GLY A 43 3.35 10.42 -3.66
CA GLY A 43 3.89 9.86 -2.42
C GLY A 43 4.91 8.74 -2.57
N ILE A 44 4.90 7.84 -1.58
CA ILE A 44 5.83 6.70 -1.45
C ILE A 44 5.09 5.41 -1.07
N ASN A 45 5.49 4.28 -1.64
CA ASN A 45 5.04 2.94 -1.23
C ASN A 45 6.26 2.00 -1.23
N GLY A 46 6.40 1.14 -0.23
CA GLY A 46 7.52 0.23 -0.18
C GLY A 46 7.30 -1.03 0.65
N THR A 47 8.01 -2.08 0.24
CA THR A 47 8.31 -3.22 1.08
C THR A 47 9.81 -3.48 1.03
N ILE A 48 10.46 -3.38 2.19
CA ILE A 48 11.90 -3.54 2.34
C ILE A 48 12.22 -4.52 3.46
N ALA A 49 13.37 -5.18 3.39
CA ALA A 49 13.86 -6.07 4.41
C ALA A 49 15.38 -5.96 4.60
N GLY A 50 15.82 -6.14 5.85
CA GLY A 50 17.22 -5.99 6.21
C GLY A 50 17.47 -6.27 7.70
N PRO A 51 18.70 -6.06 8.18
CA PRO A 51 18.99 -6.04 9.61
C PRO A 51 18.09 -5.02 10.32
N SER A 52 17.61 -5.32 11.54
CA SER A 52 16.67 -4.43 12.25
C SER A 52 17.20 -3.00 12.42
N ALA A 53 18.50 -2.84 12.67
CA ALA A 53 19.16 -1.54 12.73
C ALA A 53 19.12 -0.81 11.37
N GLY A 54 19.34 -1.53 10.27
CA GLY A 54 19.29 -0.97 8.92
C GLY A 54 17.88 -0.54 8.51
N ILE A 55 16.86 -1.33 8.86
CA ILE A 55 15.46 -0.94 8.66
C ILE A 55 15.11 0.31 9.45
N THR A 56 15.47 0.34 10.74
CA THR A 56 15.22 1.51 11.59
C THR A 56 15.87 2.77 11.01
N ALA A 57 17.16 2.68 10.65
CA ALA A 57 17.89 3.78 10.04
C ALA A 57 17.25 4.25 8.72
N THR A 58 16.80 3.33 7.86
CA THR A 58 16.14 3.68 6.59
C THR A 58 14.81 4.38 6.84
N LEU A 59 14.00 3.91 7.79
CA LEU A 59 12.73 4.57 8.13
C LEU A 59 12.96 5.96 8.72
N ASP A 60 13.97 6.13 9.57
CA ASP A 60 14.32 7.44 10.13
C ASP A 60 14.84 8.39 9.05
N PHE A 61 15.64 7.90 8.11
CA PHE A 61 16.07 8.67 6.94
C PHE A 61 14.90 9.14 6.08
N LEU A 62 13.92 8.25 5.81
CA LEU A 62 12.71 8.63 5.08
C LEU A 62 11.88 9.67 5.84
N ARG A 63 11.73 9.51 7.16
CA ARG A 63 10.98 10.43 8.04
C ARG A 63 11.68 11.77 8.29
N ALA A 64 12.94 11.92 7.87
CA ALA A 64 13.64 13.21 7.93
C ALA A 64 13.06 14.24 6.94
N ASP A 65 12.36 13.78 5.88
CA ASP A 65 11.52 14.66 5.08
C ASP A 65 10.22 14.95 5.85
N GLU A 66 9.92 16.22 6.12
CA GLU A 66 8.75 16.62 6.92
C GLU A 66 7.44 16.08 6.36
N ARG A 67 7.35 15.93 5.04
CA ARG A 67 6.17 15.38 4.35
C ARG A 67 5.99 13.88 4.62
N LEU A 68 7.06 13.19 5.02
CA LEU A 68 7.08 11.77 5.35
C LEU A 68 7.29 11.52 6.85
N ALA A 69 7.31 12.56 7.69
CA ALA A 69 7.60 12.43 9.12
C ALA A 69 6.63 11.47 9.84
N LYS A 70 5.40 11.34 9.34
CA LYS A 70 4.35 10.45 9.87
C LYS A 70 4.20 9.14 9.09
N LEU A 71 5.18 8.75 8.26
CA LEU A 71 5.14 7.53 7.44
C LEU A 71 4.69 6.32 8.27
N PRO A 72 3.46 5.82 8.05
CA PRO A 72 2.96 4.63 8.73
C PRO A 72 3.77 3.41 8.29
N THR A 73 4.22 2.61 9.25
CA THR A 73 5.05 1.43 8.98
C THR A 73 4.52 0.24 9.75
N ARG A 74 4.34 -0.88 9.07
CA ARG A 74 4.11 -2.18 9.71
C ARG A 74 5.39 -2.99 9.63
N LEU A 75 5.76 -3.61 10.75
CA LEU A 75 6.97 -4.43 10.86
C LEU A 75 6.59 -5.90 11.06
N SER A 76 7.34 -6.78 10.41
CA SER A 76 7.29 -8.23 10.65
C SER A 76 8.70 -8.81 10.62
N HIS A 77 8.85 -10.05 11.09
CA HIS A 77 10.16 -10.71 11.18
C HIS A 77 10.16 -12.02 10.41
N THR A 78 11.33 -12.38 9.88
CA THR A 78 11.52 -13.61 9.13
C THR A 78 12.98 -14.05 9.19
N ASP A 79 13.22 -15.36 9.19
CA ASP A 79 14.54 -15.96 9.10
C ASP A 79 15.01 -16.11 7.64
N ARG A 80 14.15 -15.80 6.66
CA ARG A 80 14.43 -15.93 5.23
C ARG A 80 14.77 -14.59 4.60
N LYS A 81 15.68 -14.63 3.63
CA LYS A 81 15.93 -13.48 2.77
C LYS A 81 14.74 -13.31 1.81
N THR A 82 13.96 -12.24 1.99
CA THR A 82 12.73 -11.98 1.23
C THR A 82 12.97 -11.31 -0.12
N PHE A 83 14.06 -10.54 -0.26
CA PHE A 83 14.38 -9.80 -1.48
C PHE A 83 15.79 -10.07 -1.99
N HIS A 84 15.96 -10.06 -3.32
CA HIS A 84 17.26 -10.29 -3.95
C HIS A 84 18.16 -9.05 -3.98
N ARG A 85 17.57 -7.88 -4.27
CA ARG A 85 18.26 -6.59 -4.46
C ARG A 85 17.38 -5.42 -4.00
N MET A 86 18.00 -4.26 -3.78
CA MET A 86 17.27 -3.01 -3.58
C MET A 86 16.86 -2.36 -4.91
N ARG A 87 15.62 -1.90 -5.00
CA ARG A 87 15.08 -1.13 -6.12
C ARG A 87 14.35 0.10 -5.59
N VAL A 88 14.70 1.27 -6.13
CA VAL A 88 13.88 2.48 -5.97
C VAL A 88 13.38 2.84 -7.36
N ILE A 89 12.07 2.84 -7.55
CA ILE A 89 11.43 2.88 -8.86
C ILE A 89 10.56 4.14 -8.93
N LEU A 90 10.66 4.86 -10.05
CA LEU A 90 9.78 5.98 -10.35
C LEU A 90 8.53 5.49 -11.09
N ARG A 91 7.37 5.97 -10.67
CA ARG A 91 6.07 5.70 -11.29
C ARG A 91 5.19 6.95 -11.32
N PRO A 92 4.17 6.99 -12.19
CA PRO A 92 3.13 8.01 -12.12
C PRO A 92 2.32 7.94 -10.82
N GLU A 93 2.10 6.72 -10.32
CA GLU A 93 1.30 6.42 -9.11
C GLU A 93 2.06 5.42 -8.22
N ILE A 94 1.90 5.53 -6.90
CA ILE A 94 2.45 4.57 -5.94
C ILE A 94 1.59 3.30 -5.81
N VAL A 95 0.33 3.39 -6.24
CA VAL A 95 -0.60 2.28 -6.47
C VAL A 95 -1.41 2.63 -7.71
N THR A 96 -1.25 1.87 -8.79
CA THR A 96 -1.81 2.23 -10.10
C THR A 96 -3.31 1.97 -10.17
N LEU A 97 -4.10 3.04 -10.01
CA LEU A 97 -5.53 3.09 -10.30
C LEU A 97 -5.76 3.44 -11.78
N GLY A 98 -4.88 4.27 -12.36
CA GLY A 98 -4.95 4.65 -13.78
C GLY A 98 -5.98 5.73 -14.12
N ASP A 99 -6.60 6.36 -13.11
CA ASP A 99 -7.51 7.48 -13.27
C ASP A 99 -6.83 8.79 -12.83
N PRO A 100 -6.43 9.68 -13.76
CA PRO A 100 -5.75 10.92 -13.44
C PRO A 100 -6.64 11.97 -12.76
N SER A 101 -7.96 11.75 -12.70
CA SER A 101 -8.89 12.64 -12.00
C SER A 101 -8.93 12.40 -10.48
N VAL A 102 -8.34 11.30 -10.02
CA VAL A 102 -8.33 10.92 -8.60
C VAL A 102 -7.00 11.33 -7.97
N ASN A 103 -7.08 12.13 -6.90
CA ASN A 103 -5.93 12.47 -6.06
C ASN A 103 -6.17 11.98 -4.63
N PRO A 104 -5.47 10.92 -4.18
CA PRO A 104 -5.63 10.40 -2.83
C PRO A 104 -5.21 11.36 -1.71
N ASN A 105 -4.51 12.46 -2.04
CA ASN A 105 -4.21 13.53 -1.09
C ASN A 105 -5.40 14.48 -0.84
N GLU A 106 -6.41 14.50 -1.72
CA GLU A 106 -7.56 15.40 -1.62
C GLU A 106 -8.75 14.78 -0.90
N ALA A 107 -9.03 13.50 -1.18
CA ALA A 107 -10.14 12.78 -0.58
C ALA A 107 -9.75 11.33 -0.30
N VAL A 108 -10.05 10.87 0.91
CA VAL A 108 -9.94 9.47 1.33
C VAL A 108 -11.25 9.02 1.94
N GLY A 109 -11.52 7.73 1.88
CA GLY A 109 -12.68 7.12 2.53
C GLY A 109 -12.58 7.12 4.06
N GLN A 110 -13.61 6.59 4.71
CA GLN A 110 -13.61 6.41 6.15
C GLN A 110 -12.74 5.21 6.54
N TYR A 111 -11.70 5.45 7.33
CA TYR A 111 -10.90 4.38 7.92
C TYR A 111 -11.67 3.68 9.05
N VAL A 112 -11.57 2.36 9.08
CA VAL A 112 -12.18 1.50 10.10
C VAL A 112 -11.08 0.82 10.89
N GLU A 113 -11.09 0.98 12.20
CA GLU A 113 -10.11 0.35 13.07
C GLU A 113 -10.29 -1.17 13.11
N PRO A 114 -9.22 -1.97 13.24
CA PRO A 114 -9.31 -3.43 13.23
C PRO A 114 -10.30 -4.01 14.25
N LYS A 115 -10.46 -3.36 15.41
CA LYS A 115 -11.41 -3.75 16.46
C LYS A 115 -12.89 -3.63 16.03
N ASP A 116 -13.19 -2.73 15.10
CA ASP A 116 -14.53 -2.41 14.65
C ASP A 116 -14.86 -3.13 13.33
N TRP A 117 -13.84 -3.60 12.61
CA TRP A 117 -13.95 -4.27 11.31
C TRP A 117 -14.91 -5.47 11.32
N ASN A 118 -14.76 -6.38 12.29
CA ASN A 118 -15.60 -7.57 12.37
C ASN A 118 -17.08 -7.23 12.60
N ALA A 119 -17.38 -6.16 13.34
CA ALA A 119 -18.76 -5.74 13.53
C ALA A 119 -19.35 -5.17 12.23
N LEU A 120 -18.56 -4.37 11.51
CA LEU A 120 -18.95 -3.78 10.22
C LEU A 120 -19.26 -4.86 9.17
N ILE A 121 -18.37 -5.83 8.97
CA ILE A 121 -18.55 -6.83 7.91
C ILE A 121 -19.63 -7.89 8.21
N ASN A 122 -20.15 -7.92 9.44
CA ASN A 122 -21.28 -8.76 9.82
C ASN A 122 -22.63 -8.02 9.68
N ASP A 123 -22.64 -6.72 9.38
CA ASP A 123 -23.87 -5.99 9.06
C ASP A 123 -24.40 -6.48 7.70
N PRO A 124 -25.61 -7.05 7.62
CA PRO A 124 -26.17 -7.54 6.36
C PRO A 124 -26.45 -6.43 5.33
N GLU A 125 -26.46 -5.16 5.74
CA GLU A 125 -26.59 -4.02 4.83
C GLU A 125 -25.26 -3.60 4.19
N VAL A 126 -24.15 -4.19 4.61
CA VAL A 126 -22.81 -3.87 4.10
C VAL A 126 -22.46 -4.78 2.94
N THR A 127 -22.14 -4.16 1.81
CA THR A 127 -21.48 -4.83 0.68
C THR A 127 -19.99 -4.89 0.96
N LEU A 128 -19.49 -6.09 1.23
CA LEU A 128 -18.06 -6.34 1.47
C LEU A 128 -17.37 -6.66 0.14
N ILE A 129 -16.32 -5.92 -0.20
CA ILE A 129 -15.57 -6.11 -1.46
C ILE A 129 -14.08 -6.29 -1.16
N ASP A 130 -13.49 -7.32 -1.75
CA ASP A 130 -12.04 -7.54 -1.75
C ASP A 130 -11.43 -6.79 -2.93
N THR A 131 -10.61 -5.75 -2.67
CA THR A 131 -10.07 -4.91 -3.76
C THR A 131 -8.70 -5.40 -4.26
N ARG A 132 -8.30 -6.61 -3.86
CA ARG A 132 -7.05 -7.24 -4.29
C ARG A 132 -7.22 -7.96 -5.62
N ASN A 133 -6.11 -8.33 -6.24
CA ASN A 133 -6.13 -9.08 -7.49
C ASN A 133 -6.62 -10.52 -7.26
N ASP A 134 -7.15 -11.14 -8.31
CA ASP A 134 -7.69 -12.49 -8.35
C ASP A 134 -6.86 -13.55 -7.59
N TYR A 135 -5.54 -13.59 -7.80
CA TYR A 135 -4.65 -14.56 -7.16
C TYR A 135 -4.57 -14.38 -5.63
N GLU A 136 -4.76 -13.18 -5.10
CA GLU A 136 -4.74 -12.90 -3.66
C GLU A 136 -6.04 -13.37 -3.00
N VAL A 137 -7.16 -13.24 -3.72
CA VAL A 137 -8.48 -13.71 -3.28
C VAL A 137 -8.51 -15.24 -3.22
N GLU A 138 -7.90 -15.91 -4.22
CA GLU A 138 -7.80 -17.38 -4.27
C GLU A 138 -7.05 -17.98 -3.07
N VAL A 139 -6.07 -17.25 -2.52
CA VAL A 139 -5.34 -17.68 -1.31
C VAL A 139 -6.22 -17.59 -0.05
N GLY A 140 -7.19 -16.68 -0.03
CA GLY A 140 -8.16 -16.52 1.04
C GLY A 140 -8.73 -15.11 1.11
N THR A 141 -9.98 -15.01 1.54
CA THR A 141 -10.72 -13.75 1.66
C THR A 141 -11.67 -13.78 2.87
N PHE A 142 -12.24 -12.63 3.25
CA PHE A 142 -13.26 -12.58 4.29
C PHE A 142 -14.55 -13.27 3.82
N LYS A 143 -15.23 -13.95 4.75
CA LYS A 143 -16.48 -14.65 4.43
C LYS A 143 -17.53 -13.65 3.95
N GLY A 144 -18.10 -13.90 2.77
CA GLY A 144 -19.12 -13.05 2.16
C GLY A 144 -18.56 -11.87 1.36
N ALA A 145 -17.24 -11.73 1.25
CA ALA A 145 -16.64 -10.73 0.38
C ALA A 145 -16.91 -11.06 -1.10
N ILE A 146 -17.25 -10.02 -1.85
CA ILE A 146 -17.34 -10.06 -3.30
C ILE A 146 -15.92 -10.01 -3.86
N ASP A 147 -15.65 -10.90 -4.82
CA ASP A 147 -14.44 -10.94 -5.61
C ASP A 147 -14.69 -10.23 -6.96
N PRO A 148 -14.07 -9.07 -7.21
CA PRO A 148 -14.19 -8.33 -8.46
C PRO A 148 -13.62 -9.06 -9.68
N LYS A 149 -12.80 -10.10 -9.48
CA LYS A 149 -12.07 -10.82 -10.53
C LYS A 149 -11.12 -9.93 -11.33
N THR A 150 -10.64 -8.85 -10.73
CA THR A 150 -9.65 -7.96 -11.33
C THR A 150 -8.28 -8.62 -11.33
N THR A 151 -7.58 -8.59 -12.47
CA THR A 151 -6.19 -9.09 -12.56
C THR A 151 -5.18 -8.01 -12.18
N THR A 152 -5.58 -6.74 -12.29
CA THR A 152 -4.83 -5.57 -11.88
C THR A 152 -5.74 -4.52 -11.24
N PHE A 153 -5.23 -3.74 -10.29
CA PHE A 153 -6.01 -2.69 -9.63
C PHE A 153 -6.49 -1.58 -10.58
N GLY A 154 -5.85 -1.40 -11.74
CA GLY A 154 -6.30 -0.45 -12.76
C GLY A 154 -7.65 -0.82 -13.41
N GLU A 155 -8.13 -2.05 -13.21
CA GLU A 155 -9.48 -2.50 -13.65
C GLU A 155 -10.58 -2.11 -12.64
N TRP A 156 -10.20 -1.61 -11.45
CA TRP A 156 -11.14 -1.25 -10.40
C TRP A 156 -12.17 -0.18 -10.82
N PRO A 157 -11.80 0.92 -11.49
CA PRO A 157 -12.78 1.92 -11.94
C PRO A 157 -13.87 1.31 -12.84
N GLU A 158 -13.48 0.47 -13.79
CA GLU A 158 -14.42 -0.22 -14.69
C GLU A 158 -15.34 -1.18 -13.91
N TYR A 159 -14.81 -1.88 -12.90
CA TYR A 159 -15.62 -2.71 -12.04
C TYR A 159 -16.68 -1.90 -11.29
N VAL A 160 -16.29 -0.75 -10.71
CA VAL A 160 -17.22 0.14 -9.99
C VAL A 160 -18.33 0.62 -10.92
N GLU A 161 -17.99 1.15 -12.09
CA GLU A 161 -18.96 1.68 -13.05
C GLU A 161 -19.98 0.62 -13.51
N ASN A 162 -19.53 -0.62 -13.69
CA ASN A 162 -20.37 -1.70 -14.23
C ASN A 162 -21.19 -2.45 -13.17
N ASN A 163 -20.79 -2.43 -11.89
CA ASN A 163 -21.35 -3.33 -10.87
C ASN A 163 -21.87 -2.62 -9.62
N LEU A 164 -21.39 -1.40 -9.32
CA LEU A 164 -21.73 -0.70 -8.09
C LEU A 164 -22.70 0.46 -8.36
N ASP A 165 -23.94 0.24 -7.95
CA ASP A 165 -24.98 1.27 -7.89
C ASP A 165 -25.10 1.81 -6.45
N PRO A 166 -24.96 3.13 -6.20
CA PRO A 166 -25.14 3.72 -4.88
C PRO A 166 -26.51 3.48 -4.23
N GLU A 167 -27.59 3.31 -5.02
CA GLU A 167 -28.92 3.01 -4.47
C GLU A 167 -29.01 1.55 -3.99
N ALA A 168 -28.37 0.63 -4.71
CA ALA A 168 -28.34 -0.79 -4.36
C ALA A 168 -27.24 -1.14 -3.33
N HIS A 169 -26.16 -0.35 -3.28
CA HIS A 169 -24.99 -0.57 -2.43
C HIS A 169 -24.72 0.67 -1.55
N PRO A 170 -25.63 1.00 -0.62
CA PRO A 170 -25.52 2.24 0.17
C PRO A 170 -24.37 2.21 1.19
N LYS A 171 -23.89 1.02 1.57
CA LYS A 171 -22.76 0.83 2.47
C LYS A 171 -21.78 -0.16 1.86
N ILE A 172 -20.58 0.31 1.53
CA ILE A 172 -19.51 -0.53 0.99
C ILE A 172 -18.35 -0.55 1.99
N ALA A 173 -17.91 -1.75 2.34
CA ALA A 173 -16.67 -1.98 3.07
C ALA A 173 -15.65 -2.62 2.13
N MET A 174 -14.46 -2.03 2.02
CA MET A 174 -13.38 -2.50 1.16
C MET A 174 -12.15 -2.85 1.99
N PHE A 175 -11.37 -3.84 1.55
CA PHE A 175 -10.09 -4.17 2.15
C PHE A 175 -9.06 -4.62 1.11
N CYS A 176 -7.80 -4.38 1.44
CA CYS A 176 -6.61 -4.86 0.73
C CYS A 176 -5.49 -5.20 1.74
N THR A 177 -4.29 -5.53 1.24
CA THR A 177 -3.15 -6.06 2.02
C THR A 177 -2.39 -4.98 2.80
#